data_AF-A0A2E5KG35-F1
#
_entry.id   AF-A0A2E5KG35-F1
#
_cell.length_a   1.000
_cell.length_b   1.000
_cell.length_c   1.000
_cell.angle_alpha   90.00
_cell.angle_beta   90.00
_cell.angle_gamma   90.00
#
_symmetry.space_group_name_H-M   'P 1'
#
loop_
_entity.id
_entity.type
_entity.pdbx_description
1 polymer ?
#
loop_
_entity_poly.entity_id
_entity_poly.type
_entity_poly.pdbx_seq_one_letter_code
_entity_poly.pdbx_strand_id
1 'polypeptide(L)'
;MVDLLTAILNVYNYNNFNLNNYSKTSSNRINQVGDSLEYYIKDAFSNSFNSSNQKTKKMNYANSFSYQGSKNHPPDLILKNSDSFEIKKSIPICQNNNN
;
A
#
# COMPACT_ATOMS: atom_id res chain seq x y z
N MET A 1 -4.79 -11.87 -12.99
CA MET A 1 -3.45 -11.27 -13.13
C MET A 1 -3.46 -9.98 -12.33
N VAL A 2 -2.41 -9.68 -11.57
CA VAL A 2 -2.32 -8.45 -10.77
C VAL A 2 -1.27 -7.57 -11.43
N ASP A 3 -1.62 -6.32 -11.68
CA ASP A 3 -0.74 -5.32 -12.29
C ASP A 3 -1.09 -3.91 -11.78
N LEU A 4 -0.30 -2.92 -12.19
CA LEU A 4 -0.46 -1.53 -11.78
C LEU A 4 -1.83 -0.96 -12.18
N LEU A 5 -2.33 -1.29 -13.38
CA LEU A 5 -3.60 -0.76 -13.87
C LEU A 5 -4.77 -1.28 -13.03
N THR A 6 -4.74 -2.57 -12.69
CA THR A 6 -5.72 -3.21 -11.81
C THR A 6 -5.70 -2.58 -10.42
N ALA A 7 -4.52 -2.27 -9.88
CA ALA A 7 -4.40 -1.60 -8.58
C ALA A 7 -4.97 -0.18 -8.61
N ILE A 8 -4.68 0.61 -9.66
CA ILE A 8 -5.26 1.95 -9.85
C ILE A 8 -6.78 1.87 -9.95
N LEU A 9 -7.31 0.90 -10.69
CA LEU A 9 -8.75 0.68 -10.80
C LEU A 9 -9.38 0.34 -9.45
N ASN A 10 -8.72 -0.51 -8.64
CA ASN A 10 -9.20 -0.85 -7.30
C ASN A 10 -9.21 0.37 -6.37
N VAL A 11 -8.20 1.24 -6.45
CA VAL A 11 -8.14 2.51 -5.70
C VAL A 11 -9.29 3.43 -6.12
N TYR A 12 -9.49 3.60 -7.43
CA TYR A 12 -10.58 4.39 -7.98
C TYR A 12 -11.95 3.89 -7.51
N ASN A 13 -12.20 2.58 -7.58
CA ASN A 13 -13.45 1.98 -7.16
C ASN A 13 -13.68 2.04 -5.65
N TYR A 14 -12.61 1.91 -4.85
CA TYR A 14 -12.72 2.02 -3.39
C TYR A 14 -13.06 3.44 -2.95
N ASN A 15 -12.57 4.45 -3.68
CA ASN A 15 -12.86 5.88 -3.48
C ASN A 15 -12.78 6.36 -2.02
N ASN A 16 -11.83 5.80 -1.27
CA ASN A 16 -11.56 6.19 0.10
C ASN A 16 -10.04 6.24 0.30
N PHE A 17 -9.55 7.40 0.69
CA PHE A 17 -8.13 7.70 0.86
C PHE A 17 -7.74 7.91 2.33
N ASN A 18 -8.64 7.53 3.24
CA ASN A 18 -8.40 7.63 4.67
C ASN A 18 -7.53 6.46 5.15
N LEU A 19 -6.29 6.77 5.52
CA LEU A 19 -5.31 5.78 5.97
C LEU A 19 -5.40 5.46 7.47
N ASN A 20 -6.29 6.10 8.23
CA ASN A 20 -6.38 5.95 9.69
C ASN A 20 -6.68 4.50 10.10
N ASN A 21 -7.42 3.76 9.27
CA ASN A 21 -7.77 2.36 9.53
C ASN A 21 -6.59 1.39 9.38
N TYR A 22 -5.46 1.84 8.84
CA TYR A 22 -4.24 1.06 8.64
C TYR A 22 -3.20 1.29 9.73
N SER A 23 -3.39 2.32 10.55
CA SER A 23 -2.46 2.68 11.62
C SER A 23 -2.36 1.56 12.65
N LYS A 24 -1.23 0.87 12.67
CA LYS A 24 -0.80 0.06 13.81
C LYS A 24 -0.02 0.92 14.79
N THR A 25 0.08 0.43 16.03
CA THR A 25 0.85 1.00 17.15
C THR A 25 2.36 0.99 16.83
N SER A 26 2.83 1.87 15.94
CA SER A 26 4.26 2.10 15.74
C SER A 26 4.76 3.18 16.72
N SER A 27 6.06 3.20 17.03
CA SER A 27 6.60 4.07 18.08
C SER A 27 6.67 5.55 17.70
N ASN A 28 6.59 5.91 16.41
CA ASN A 28 6.59 7.29 15.96
C ASN A 28 5.68 7.55 14.73
N ARG A 29 5.19 8.78 14.61
CA ARG A 29 4.18 9.18 13.62
C ARG A 29 4.64 9.02 12.17
N ILE A 30 5.94 9.22 11.90
CA ILE A 30 6.47 9.18 10.52
C ILE A 30 6.42 7.74 10.00
N ASN A 31 6.90 6.78 10.79
CA ASN A 31 6.85 5.36 10.42
C ASN A 31 5.40 4.90 10.27
N GLN A 32 4.50 5.37 11.15
CA GLN A 32 3.08 5.04 11.08
C GLN A 32 2.42 5.44 9.76
N VAL A 33 2.76 6.62 9.23
CA VAL A 33 2.22 7.11 7.95
C VAL A 33 2.75 6.26 6.79
N GLY A 34 4.05 5.92 6.81
CA GLY A 34 4.66 5.02 5.82
C GLY A 34 4.00 3.64 5.81
N ASP A 35 3.93 2.99 6.98
CA ASP A 35 3.29 1.69 7.14
C ASP A 35 1.84 1.70 6.65
N SER A 36 1.09 2.74 7.01
CA SER A 36 -0.33 2.86 6.62
C SER A 36 -0.49 2.97 5.10
N LEU A 37 0.40 3.71 4.44
CA LEU A 37 0.42 3.82 2.99
C LEU A 37 0.79 2.48 2.33
N GLU A 38 1.78 1.76 2.85
CA GLU A 38 2.15 0.44 2.32
C GLU A 38 0.98 -0.55 2.39
N TYR A 39 0.26 -0.62 3.51
CA TYR A 39 -0.89 -1.52 3.63
C TYR A 39 -2.05 -1.11 2.72
N TYR A 40 -2.25 0.19 2.50
CA TYR A 40 -3.25 0.68 1.55
C TYR A 40 -2.92 0.23 0.12
N ILE A 41 -1.66 0.37 -0.30
CA ILE A 41 -1.21 -0.08 -1.61
C ILE A 41 -1.25 -1.61 -1.73
N LYS A 42 -0.93 -2.35 -0.66
CA LYS A 42 -1.12 -3.81 -0.62
C LYS A 42 -2.57 -4.20 -0.91
N ASP A 43 -3.54 -3.50 -0.29
CA ASP A 43 -4.96 -3.73 -0.55
C ASP A 43 -5.38 -3.37 -1.97
N ALA A 44 -4.78 -2.34 -2.57
CA ALA A 44 -5.02 -1.97 -3.96
C ALA A 44 -4.65 -3.12 -4.91
N PHE A 45 -3.45 -3.69 -4.75
CA PHE A 45 -2.98 -4.79 -5.59
C PHE A 45 -3.68 -6.12 -5.30
N SER A 46 -4.21 -6.33 -4.09
CA SER A 46 -4.87 -7.58 -3.72
C SER A 46 -6.40 -7.48 -3.66
N ASN A 47 -6.99 -6.38 -4.14
CA ASN A 47 -8.42 -6.09 -4.07
C ASN A 47 -9.01 -6.38 -2.67
N SER A 48 -8.35 -5.89 -1.62
CA SER A 48 -8.62 -6.30 -0.23
C SER A 48 -9.08 -5.18 0.69
N PHE A 49 -9.42 -4.02 0.14
CA PHE A 49 -9.90 -2.86 0.92
C PHE A 49 -11.07 -3.19 1.86
N ASN A 50 -12.02 -4.02 1.40
CA ASN A 50 -13.22 -4.38 2.16
C ASN A 50 -13.06 -5.68 2.97
N SER A 51 -11.86 -6.26 3.04
CA SER A 51 -11.63 -7.49 3.81
C SER A 51 -11.52 -7.18 5.30
N SER A 52 -12.61 -7.38 6.05
CA SER A 52 -12.62 -7.27 7.52
C SER A 52 -11.86 -8.41 8.21
N ASN A 53 -11.78 -9.58 7.58
CA ASN A 53 -11.07 -10.74 8.11
C ASN A 53 -9.59 -10.70 7.74
N GLN A 54 -8.73 -10.62 8.77
CA GLN A 54 -7.29 -10.59 8.60
C GLN A 54 -6.71 -11.84 7.94
N LYS A 55 -7.32 -13.02 8.13
CA LYS A 55 -6.89 -14.27 7.47
C LYS A 55 -7.15 -14.21 5.97
N THR A 56 -8.32 -13.72 5.55
CA THR A 56 -8.66 -13.53 4.14
C THR A 56 -7.72 -12.53 3.48
N LYS A 57 -7.46 -11.41 4.14
CA LYS A 57 -6.52 -10.39 3.66
C LYS A 57 -5.10 -10.95 3.48
N LYS A 58 -4.60 -11.75 4.44
CA LYS A 58 -3.31 -12.45 4.31
C LYS A 58 -3.29 -13.42 3.12
N MET A 59 -4.37 -14.15 2.88
CA MET A 59 -4.48 -15.05 1.71
C MET A 59 -4.47 -14.27 0.39
N ASN A 60 -5.20 -13.16 0.31
CA ASN A 60 -5.20 -12.30 -0.87
C ASN A 60 -3.80 -11.72 -1.14
N TYR A 61 -3.08 -11.29 -0.09
CA TYR A 61 -1.70 -10.83 -0.22
C TYR A 61 -0.78 -11.95 -0.72
N ALA A 62 -0.91 -13.14 -0.14
CA ALA A 62 -0.13 -14.31 -0.56
C ALA A 62 -0.46 -14.74 -2.00
N ASN A 63 -1.62 -14.38 -2.55
CA ASN A 63 -1.98 -14.63 -3.94
C ASN A 63 -1.40 -13.55 -4.89
N SER A 64 -1.33 -12.30 -4.47
CA SER A 64 -0.83 -11.18 -5.28
C SER A 64 0.69 -11.04 -5.27
N PHE A 65 1.34 -11.28 -4.14
CA PHE A 65 2.76 -10.96 -3.93
C PHE A 65 3.63 -12.22 -3.86
N SER A 66 4.81 -12.16 -4.48
CA SER A 66 5.90 -13.13 -4.28
C SER A 66 6.79 -12.74 -3.11
N TYR A 67 6.86 -11.44 -2.80
CA TYR A 67 7.65 -10.90 -1.71
C TYR A 67 6.96 -9.69 -1.06
N GLN A 68 7.08 -9.60 0.26
CA GLN A 68 6.66 -8.44 1.06
C GLN A 68 7.88 -8.03 1.88
N GLY A 69 8.43 -6.86 1.56
CA GLY A 69 9.67 -6.34 2.10
C GLY A 69 9.62 -6.05 3.59
N SER A 70 10.80 -5.71 4.10
CA SER A 70 10.98 -5.23 5.47
C SER A 70 11.98 -4.09 5.48
N LYS A 71 12.03 -3.32 6.57
CA LYS A 71 12.94 -2.18 6.73
C LYS A 71 14.39 -2.43 6.30
N ASN A 72 14.91 -3.65 6.49
CA ASN A 72 16.30 -4.00 6.19
C ASN A 72 16.46 -4.79 4.88
N HIS A 73 15.36 -5.12 4.21
CA HIS A 73 15.35 -5.96 3.02
C HIS A 73 14.38 -5.36 1.98
N PRO A 74 14.83 -4.34 1.23
CA PRO A 74 14.08 -3.83 0.08
C PRO A 74 14.03 -4.89 -1.04
N PRO A 75 13.05 -4.81 -1.96
CA PRO A 75 12.02 -3.76 -2.13
C PRO A 75 10.79 -3.97 -1.23
N ASP A 76 9.92 -2.96 -1.11
CA ASP A 76 8.71 -3.04 -0.26
C ASP A 76 7.75 -4.15 -0.69
N LEU A 77 7.59 -4.37 -2.00
CA LEU A 77 6.72 -5.38 -2.58
C LEU A 77 7.28 -5.95 -3.87
N ILE A 78 7.02 -7.24 -4.14
CA ILE A 78 7.19 -7.82 -5.47
C ILE A 78 5.91 -8.57 -5.83
N LEU A 79 5.33 -8.25 -6.98
CA LEU A 79 4.18 -8.97 -7.51
C LEU A 79 4.61 -10.37 -8.00
N LYS A 80 3.71 -11.34 -7.91
CA LYS A 80 4.00 -12.65 -8.50
C LYS A 80 4.21 -12.53 -10.01
N ASN A 81 5.37 -12.99 -10.48
CA ASN A 81 5.75 -13.01 -11.88
C ASN A 81 5.68 -11.62 -12.56
N SER A 82 5.92 -10.54 -11.81
CA SER A 82 5.82 -9.16 -12.29
C SER A 82 6.73 -8.24 -11.47
N ASP A 83 6.51 -6.93 -11.55
CA ASP A 83 7.42 -5.88 -11.10
C ASP A 83 7.55 -5.80 -9.57
N SER A 84 8.67 -5.20 -9.15
CA SER A 84 8.90 -4.77 -7.78
C SER A 84 8.51 -3.31 -7.57
N PHE A 85 8.09 -2.97 -6.35
CA PHE A 85 7.59 -1.65 -5.99
C PHE A 85 8.27 -1.13 -4.73
N GLU A 86 8.51 0.18 -4.73
CA GLU A 86 8.94 0.97 -3.58
C GLU A 86 7.86 2.04 -3.33
N ILE A 87 7.34 2.13 -2.11
CA ILE A 87 6.19 2.94 -1.75
C ILE A 87 6.65 4.06 -0.82
N LYS A 88 6.47 5.32 -1.26
CA LYS A 88 6.87 6.49 -0.47
C LYS A 88 5.76 7.51 -0.37
N LYS A 89 5.53 8.02 0.84
CA LYS A 89 4.73 9.22 1.02
C LYS A 89 5.58 10.42 0.60
N SER A 90 5.24 11.03 -0.53
CA SER A 90 5.78 12.34 -0.88
C SER A 90 5.23 13.42 0.04
N ILE A 91 6.08 14.34 0.46
CA ILE A 91 5.64 15.60 1.09
C ILE A 91 4.94 16.41 0.00
N PRO A 92 3.81 17.08 0.29
CA PRO A 92 3.23 18.01 -0.67
C PRO A 92 4.28 19.03 -1.07
N ILE A 93 4.54 19.16 -2.37
CA ILE A 93 5.32 20.27 -2.89
C ILE A 93 4.48 21.52 -2.62
N CYS A 94 4.88 22.35 -1.66
CA CYS A 94 4.33 23.69 -1.54
C CYS A 94 4.58 24.37 -2.89
N GLN A 95 3.53 24.58 -3.69
CA GLN A 95 3.62 25.48 -4.82
C GLN A 95 3.75 26.89 -4.24
N ASN A 96 4.99 27.32 -4.02
CA ASN A 96 5.30 28.73 -3.84
C ASN A 96 5.11 29.42 -5.19
N ASN A 97 3.85 29.64 -5.59
CA ASN A 97 3.52 30.62 -6.60
C ASN A 97 3.46 31.98 -5.88
N ASN A 98 4.63 32.51 -5.54
CA ASN A 98 4.76 33.92 -5.23
C ASN A 98 4.70 34.67 -6.57
N ASN A 99 3.52 35.20 -6.88
CA ASN A 99 3.35 36.27 -7.85
C ASN A 99 3.77 37.60 -7.21
#